data_AF-A0A2E7ZS62-F1
#
_entry.id   AF-A0A2E7ZS62-F1
#
_cell.length_a   1.000
_cell.length_b   1.000
_cell.length_c   1.000
_cell.angle_alpha   90.00
_cell.angle_beta   90.00
_cell.angle_gamma   90.00
#
_symmetry.space_group_name_H-M   'P 1'
#
loop_
_entity.id
_entity.type
_entity.pdbx_description
1 polymer ?
#
loop_
_entity_poly.entity_id
_entity_poly.type
_entity_poly.pdbx_seq_one_letter_code
_entity_poly.pdbx_strand_id
1 'polypeptide(L)'
;MLQDARRASPGGGPGISELPLDEQSEYELKCSLAYAYSVARVALNEYGEDVAMLAKAEFDRVWLALIDVDEEFKKNVISGTARPPIGAAKPYQDFAKGKTSEL
;
A
#
# COMPACT_ATOMS: atom_id res chain seq x y z
N MET A 1 -19.08 33.30 10.67
CA MET A 1 -19.28 31.87 10.38
C MET A 1 -17.93 31.31 10.00
N LEU A 2 -17.35 30.47 10.86
CA LEU A 2 -16.09 29.80 10.55
C LEU A 2 -16.32 28.94 9.30
N GLN A 3 -15.57 29.24 8.24
CA GLN A 3 -15.39 28.31 7.16
C GLN A 3 -14.60 27.15 7.76
N ASP A 4 -15.25 26.00 7.90
CA ASP A 4 -14.58 24.75 8.21
C ASP A 4 -13.54 24.53 7.14
N ALA A 5 -12.30 24.86 7.49
CA ALA A 5 -11.13 24.33 6.85
C ALA A 5 -11.19 22.81 7.05
N ARG A 6 -11.87 22.12 6.13
CA ARG A 6 -11.59 20.72 5.83
C ARG A 6 -10.09 20.71 5.60
N ARG A 7 -9.37 20.17 6.58
CA ARG A 7 -7.92 19.99 6.52
C ARG A 7 -7.65 19.19 5.25
N ALA A 8 -7.27 19.88 4.18
CA ALA A 8 -6.50 19.26 3.12
C ALA A 8 -5.22 18.77 3.80
N SER A 9 -5.14 17.47 4.04
CA SER A 9 -3.88 16.85 4.40
C SER A 9 -3.04 16.85 3.12
N PRO A 10 -1.86 17.50 3.09
CA PRO A 10 -1.08 17.64 1.87
C PRO A 10 -0.37 16.31 1.61
N GLY A 11 -1.04 15.38 0.94
CA GLY A 11 -0.45 14.07 0.64
C GLY A 11 -1.30 13.16 -0.24
N GLY A 12 -2.61 13.36 -0.29
CA GLY A 12 -3.50 12.61 -1.19
C GLY A 12 -3.31 13.07 -2.63
N GLY A 13 -2.57 12.31 -3.43
CA GLY A 13 -2.62 12.44 -4.88
C GLY A 13 -4.09 12.34 -5.38
N PRO A 14 -4.42 12.91 -6.55
CA PRO A 14 -5.77 12.85 -7.08
C PRO A 14 -6.24 11.39 -7.18
N GLY A 15 -7.38 11.08 -6.55
CA GLY A 15 -7.99 9.75 -6.55
C GLY A 15 -7.55 8.80 -5.42
N ILE A 16 -6.76 9.28 -4.45
CA ILE A 16 -6.43 8.51 -3.24
C ILE A 16 -7.38 8.92 -2.12
N SER A 17 -7.96 7.93 -1.44
CA SER A 17 -8.82 8.17 -0.29
C SER A 17 -8.01 8.79 0.85
N GLU A 18 -8.53 9.85 1.48
CA GLU A 18 -7.93 10.47 2.67
C GLU A 18 -8.34 9.77 3.96
N LEU A 19 -9.19 8.73 3.87
CA LEU A 19 -9.65 7.96 5.02
C LEU A 19 -8.51 7.12 5.61
N PRO A 20 -8.53 6.87 6.93
CA PRO A 20 -7.70 5.82 7.55
C PRO A 20 -7.85 4.49 6.80
N LEU A 21 -6.77 3.68 6.73
CA LEU A 21 -6.75 2.44 5.94
C LEU A 21 -7.82 1.42 6.36
N ASP A 22 -8.15 1.38 7.66
CA ASP A 22 -9.19 0.54 8.24
C ASP A 22 -10.62 1.02 7.94
N GLU A 23 -10.75 2.26 7.44
CA GLU A 23 -12.01 2.86 7.01
C GLU A 23 -12.16 2.87 5.47
N GLN A 24 -11.11 2.56 4.72
CA GLN A 24 -11.14 2.50 3.25
C GLN A 24 -11.88 1.25 2.77
N SER A 25 -12.72 1.41 1.75
CA SER A 25 -13.30 0.29 1.02
C SER A 25 -12.23 -0.52 0.27
N GLU A 26 -12.54 -1.77 -0.10
CA GLU A 26 -11.66 -2.61 -0.92
C GLU A 26 -11.22 -1.90 -2.22
N TYR A 27 -12.14 -1.18 -2.87
CA TYR A 27 -11.84 -0.41 -4.09
C TYR A 27 -10.84 0.71 -3.82
N GLU A 28 -11.02 1.47 -2.73
CA GLU A 28 -10.10 2.53 -2.34
C GLU A 28 -8.71 1.97 -1.99
N LEU A 29 -8.65 0.85 -1.28
CA LEU A 29 -7.38 0.16 -0.98
C LEU A 29 -6.67 -0.31 -2.26
N LYS A 30 -7.40 -0.79 -3.27
CA LYS A 30 -6.84 -1.13 -4.60
C LYS A 30 -6.27 0.10 -5.31
N CYS A 31 -6.97 1.24 -5.27
CA CYS A 31 -6.49 2.50 -5.83
C CYS A 31 -5.23 3.00 -5.10
N SER A 32 -5.26 3.00 -3.76
CA SER A 32 -4.14 3.36 -2.90
C SER A 32 -2.92 2.47 -3.17
N LEU A 33 -3.13 1.17 -3.35
CA LEU A 33 -2.07 0.22 -3.64
C LEU A 33 -1.43 0.49 -5.01
N ALA A 34 -2.25 0.71 -6.05
CA ALA A 34 -1.76 1.04 -7.38
C ALA A 34 -0.92 2.33 -7.38
N TYR A 35 -1.37 3.35 -6.63
CA TYR A 35 -0.61 4.58 -6.46
C TYR A 35 0.73 4.34 -5.75
N ALA A 36 0.72 3.72 -4.56
CA ALA A 36 1.94 3.46 -3.79
C ALA A 36 2.94 2.61 -4.59
N TYR A 37 2.46 1.62 -5.35
CA TYR A 37 3.29 0.82 -6.25
C TYR A 37 3.94 1.67 -7.34
N SER A 38 3.19 2.60 -7.95
CA SER A 38 3.72 3.49 -8.99
C SER A 38 4.79 4.44 -8.44
N VAL A 39 4.55 5.05 -7.27
CA VAL A 39 5.51 5.93 -6.59
C VAL A 39 6.78 5.18 -6.24
N ALA A 40 6.66 3.97 -5.66
CA ALA A 40 7.81 3.14 -5.33
C ALA A 40 8.65 2.79 -6.57
N ARG A 41 8.02 2.49 -7.71
CA ARG A 41 8.72 2.22 -8.96
C ARG A 41 9.39 3.46 -9.55
N VAL A 42 8.72 4.61 -9.54
CA VAL A 42 9.30 5.88 -10.00
C VAL A 42 10.51 6.21 -9.15
N ALA A 43 10.37 6.14 -7.82
CA ALA A 43 11.46 6.40 -6.89
C ALA A 43 12.67 5.49 -7.13
N LEU A 44 12.44 4.19 -7.30
CA LEU A 44 13.51 3.23 -7.57
C LEU A 44 14.26 3.53 -8.87
N ASN A 45 13.54 3.92 -9.93
CA ASN A 45 14.14 4.12 -11.25
C ASN A 45 14.79 5.51 -11.42
N GLU A 46 14.25 6.54 -10.77
CA GLU A 46 14.68 7.93 -10.98
C GLU A 46 15.60 8.46 -9.87
N TYR A 47 15.45 7.96 -8.64
CA TYR A 47 16.11 8.52 -7.46
C TYR A 47 16.90 7.50 -6.63
N GLY A 48 16.72 6.20 -6.90
CA GLY A 48 17.46 5.11 -6.25
C GLY A 48 16.75 4.49 -5.06
N GLU A 49 17.37 3.44 -4.51
CA GLU A 49 16.78 2.56 -3.49
C GLU A 49 16.44 3.30 -2.19
N ASP A 50 17.32 4.20 -1.70
CA ASP A 50 17.09 4.95 -0.46
C ASP A 50 15.81 5.79 -0.51
N VAL A 51 15.52 6.42 -1.64
CA VAL A 51 14.29 7.19 -1.84
C VAL A 51 13.09 6.27 -2.00
N ALA A 52 13.27 5.14 -2.68
CA ALA A 52 12.23 4.14 -2.86
C ALA A 52 11.78 3.50 -1.53
N MET A 53 12.70 3.34 -0.58
CA MET A 53 12.40 2.84 0.76
C MET A 53 11.43 3.75 1.55
N LEU A 54 11.41 5.06 1.28
CA LEU A 54 10.42 5.96 1.87
C LEU A 54 9.00 5.66 1.38
N ALA A 55 8.85 5.31 0.09
CA ALA A 55 7.57 4.90 -0.49
C ALA A 55 7.16 3.48 -0.07
N LYS A 56 8.12 2.62 0.28
CA LYS A 56 7.87 1.25 0.71
C LYS A 56 7.01 1.19 1.98
N ALA A 57 7.23 2.08 2.94
CA ALA A 57 6.49 2.07 4.20
C ALA A 57 4.96 2.23 3.98
N GLU A 58 4.57 3.16 3.10
CA GLU A 58 3.14 3.35 2.78
C GLU A 58 2.59 2.19 1.96
N PHE A 59 3.36 1.71 1.00
CA PHE A 59 3.03 0.53 0.22
C PHE A 59 2.75 -0.70 1.09
N ASP A 60 3.61 -0.96 2.09
CA ASP A 60 3.47 -2.07 3.02
C ASP A 60 2.15 -2.01 3.77
N ARG A 61 1.79 -0.84 4.32
CA ARG A 61 0.55 -0.67 5.09
C ARG A 61 -0.69 -0.94 4.24
N VAL A 62 -0.74 -0.40 3.02
CA VAL A 62 -1.87 -0.64 2.11
C VAL A 62 -1.93 -2.10 1.66
N TRP A 63 -0.78 -2.72 1.39
CA TRP A 63 -0.70 -4.13 1.02
C TRP A 63 -1.26 -5.05 2.11
N LEU A 64 -0.87 -4.82 3.37
CA LEU A 64 -1.35 -5.59 4.51
C LEU A 64 -2.85 -5.40 4.71
N ALA A 65 -3.35 -4.16 4.65
CA ALA A 65 -4.78 -3.88 4.75
C ALA A 65 -5.58 -4.59 3.64
N LEU A 66 -5.07 -4.62 2.40
CA LEU A 66 -5.75 -5.30 1.29
C LEU A 66 -5.77 -6.82 1.45
N ILE A 67 -4.75 -7.43 2.07
CA ILE A 67 -4.76 -8.89 2.37
C ILE A 67 -5.94 -9.27 3.27
N ASP A 68 -6.32 -8.40 4.20
CA ASP A 68 -7.37 -8.69 5.18
C ASP A 68 -8.78 -8.58 4.60
N VAL A 69 -8.96 -7.84 3.50
CA VAL A 69 -10.27 -7.58 2.90
C VAL A 69 -10.48 -8.22 1.52
N ASP A 70 -9.42 -8.54 0.77
CA ASP A 70 -9.49 -9.15 -0.55
C ASP A 70 -8.88 -10.57 -0.55
N GLU A 71 -9.76 -11.57 -0.49
CA GLU A 71 -9.39 -12.99 -0.50
C GLU A 71 -8.72 -13.45 -1.81
N GLU A 72 -9.04 -12.83 -2.95
CA GLU A 72 -8.37 -13.15 -4.22
C GLU A 72 -6.95 -12.59 -4.22
N PHE A 73 -6.79 -11.34 -3.79
CA PHE A 73 -5.48 -10.74 -3.60
C PHE A 73 -4.62 -11.56 -2.64
N LYS A 74 -5.15 -11.94 -1.47
CA LYS A 74 -4.46 -12.80 -0.50
C LYS A 74 -3.97 -14.11 -1.12
N LYS A 75 -4.79 -14.80 -1.92
CA LYS A 75 -4.37 -16.01 -2.66
C LYS A 75 -3.23 -15.73 -3.63
N ASN A 76 -3.29 -14.61 -4.34
CA ASN A 76 -2.23 -14.19 -5.28
C ASN A 76 -0.92 -13.83 -4.57
N VAL A 77 -0.98 -13.27 -3.37
CA VAL A 77 0.20 -13.06 -2.52
C VAL A 77 0.79 -14.41 -2.10
N ILE A 78 -0.02 -15.30 -1.54
CA ILE A 78 0.39 -16.64 -1.05
C ILE A 78 1.07 -17.46 -2.15
N SER A 79 0.55 -17.40 -3.39
CA SER A 79 1.08 -18.11 -4.56
C SER A 79 2.32 -17.46 -5.19
N GLY A 80 2.61 -16.20 -4.84
CA GLY A 80 3.74 -15.44 -5.37
C GLY A 80 3.50 -14.80 -6.75
N THR A 81 2.24 -14.76 -7.20
CA THR A 81 1.82 -14.06 -8.41
C THR A 81 1.80 -12.54 -8.19
N ALA A 82 1.32 -12.08 -7.02
CA ALA A 82 1.45 -10.69 -6.60
C ALA A 82 2.81 -10.47 -5.92
N ARG A 83 3.55 -9.44 -6.34
CA ARG A 83 4.90 -9.14 -5.83
C ARG A 83 5.05 -7.67 -5.45
N PRO A 84 5.80 -7.36 -4.37
CA PRO A 84 6.13 -5.97 -4.02
C PRO A 84 7.11 -5.38 -5.05
N PRO A 85 7.11 -4.04 -5.25
CA PRO A 85 8.03 -3.37 -6.16
C PRO A 85 9.46 -3.31 -5.60
N ILE A 86 9.62 -3.46 -4.28
CA ILE A 86 10.89 -3.34 -3.56
C ILE A 86 10.97 -4.49 -2.54
N GLY A 87 12.14 -5.12 -2.44
CA GLY A 87 12.42 -6.18 -1.46
C GLY A 87 11.92 -7.57 -1.86
N ALA A 88 12.04 -8.52 -0.93
CA ALA A 88 11.66 -9.91 -1.16
C ALA A 88 10.14 -10.11 -1.02
N ALA A 89 9.56 -11.02 -1.81
CA ALA A 89 8.14 -11.39 -1.70
C ALA A 89 7.83 -12.26 -0.47
N LYS A 90 8.83 -12.94 0.10
CA LYS A 90 8.65 -13.94 1.16
C LYS A 90 8.02 -13.37 2.46
N PRO A 91 8.41 -12.20 2.98
CA PRO A 91 7.75 -11.60 4.16
C PRO A 91 6.25 -11.42 3.97
N TYR A 92 5.81 -10.88 2.82
CA TYR A 92 4.40 -10.71 2.48
C TYR A 92 3.65 -12.04 2.39
N GLN A 93 4.30 -13.07 1.85
CA GLN A 93 3.74 -14.42 1.80
C GLN A 93 3.58 -15.03 3.19
N ASP A 94 4.57 -14.84 4.07
CA ASP A 94 4.53 -15.37 5.42
C ASP A 94 3.47 -14.62 6.26
N PHE A 95 3.28 -13.31 6.05
CA PHE A 95 2.17 -12.54 6.62
C PHE A 95 0.82 -13.06 6.12
N ALA A 96 0.63 -13.19 4.81
CA ALA A 96 -0.64 -13.66 4.22
C ALA A 96 -1.03 -15.09 4.68
N LYS A 97 -0.04 -15.90 5.06
CA LYS A 97 -0.20 -17.25 5.62
C LYS A 97 -0.42 -17.26 7.15
N GLY A 98 -0.41 -16.10 7.80
CA GLY A 98 -0.53 -15.98 9.27
C GLY A 98 0.69 -16.48 10.05
N LYS A 99 1.88 -16.55 9.42
CA LYS A 99 3.12 -16.99 10.09
C LYS A 99 3.85 -15.86 10.82
N THR A 100 3.57 -14.62 10.43
CA THR A 100 4.05 -13.39 11.07
C THR A 100 2.90 -12.39 11.12
N SER A 101 2.94 -11.48 12.09
CA SER A 101 2.01 -10.35 12.21
C SER A 101 2.60 -9.04 11.67
N GLU A 102 3.87 -9.05 11.22
CA GLU A 102 4.62 -7.87 10.80
C GLU A 102 5.48 -8.19 9.55
N LEU A 103 5.88 -7.14 8.82
CA LEU A 103 6.73 -7.20 7.61
C LEU A 103 8.19 -6.84 7.90
#